data_AF-A0A3D2UHF0-F1
#
_entry.id   AF-A0A3D2UHF0-F1
#
_cell.length_a   1.000
_cell.length_b   1.000
_cell.length_c   1.000
_cell.angle_alpha   90.00
_cell.angle_beta   90.00
_cell.angle_gamma   90.00
#
_symmetry.space_group_name_H-M   'P 1'
#
loop_
_entity.id
_entity.type
_entity.pdbx_description
1 polymer ?
#
loop_
_entity_poly.entity_id
_entity_poly.type
_entity_poly.pdbx_seq_one_letter_code
_entity_poly.pdbx_strand_id
1 'polypeptide(L)'
;MRRFVRVLVALLSLVCTAESIAAQEMASGERDRATNGFQLGQNYPNPFNPETTIPFALGEELFVDGRPAVVSIRIFNVLAQLINHPVALSHPTGEGMPVDRLE
;
A
#
# COMPACT_ATOMS: atom_id res chain seq x y z
N MET A 1 -45.89 -19.36 -19.21
CA MET A 1 -44.82 -19.19 -20.23
C MET A 1 -44.11 -17.83 -20.16
N ARG A 2 -44.78 -16.68 -20.39
CA ARG A 2 -44.11 -15.35 -20.46
C ARG A 2 -43.40 -14.87 -19.18
N ARG A 3 -43.88 -15.24 -17.99
CA ARG A 3 -43.26 -14.85 -16.70
C ARG A 3 -41.98 -15.64 -16.42
N PHE A 4 -41.95 -16.93 -16.76
CA PHE A 4 -40.77 -17.78 -16.62
C PHE A 4 -39.61 -17.33 -17.50
N VAL A 5 -39.89 -16.89 -18.74
CA VAL A 5 -38.87 -16.35 -19.65
C VAL A 5 -38.24 -15.07 -19.10
N ARG A 6 -39.02 -14.19 -18.47
CA ARG A 6 -38.48 -12.95 -17.86
C ARG A 6 -37.62 -13.22 -16.64
N VAL A 7 -38.00 -14.18 -15.79
CA VAL A 7 -37.19 -14.58 -14.63
C VAL A 7 -35.90 -15.26 -15.07
N LEU A 8 -35.96 -16.11 -16.09
CA LEU A 8 -34.78 -16.76 -16.66
C LEU A 8 -33.81 -15.75 -17.28
N VAL A 9 -34.32 -14.76 -18.03
CA VAL A 9 -33.49 -13.69 -18.61
C VAL A 9 -32.87 -12.82 -17.51
N ALA A 10 -33.61 -12.48 -16.46
CA ALA A 10 -33.08 -11.70 -15.33
C ALA A 10 -32.00 -12.47 -14.54
N LEU A 11 -32.18 -13.79 -14.35
CA LEU A 11 -31.16 -14.63 -13.73
C LEU A 11 -29.91 -14.78 -14.61
N LEU A 12 -30.06 -14.93 -15.92
CA LEU A 12 -28.91 -15.02 -16.84
C LEU A 12 -28.10 -13.71 -16.88
N SER A 13 -28.77 -12.54 -16.84
CA SER A 13 -28.06 -11.26 -16.79
C SER A 13 -27.28 -11.06 -15.49
N LEU A 14 -27.70 -11.66 -14.38
CA LEU A 14 -27.01 -11.57 -13.10
C LEU A 14 -25.75 -12.45 -13.03
N VAL A 15 -25.71 -13.53 -13.82
CA VAL A 15 -24.55 -14.44 -13.89
C VAL A 15 -23.49 -13.91 -14.86
N CYS A 16 -23.87 -13.16 -15.90
CA CYS A 16 -22.93 -12.61 -16.89
C CYS A 16 -22.10 -11.41 -16.40
N THR A 17 -22.43 -10.79 -15.26
CA THR A 17 -21.61 -9.74 -14.64
C THR A 17 -20.73 -10.26 -13.50
N ALA A 18 -20.63 -11.59 -13.33
CA ALA A 18 -19.59 -12.19 -12.51
C ALA A 18 -18.26 -12.11 -13.28
N GLU A 19 -17.78 -10.88 -13.49
CA GLU A 19 -16.37 -10.65 -13.76
C GLU A 19 -15.63 -11.33 -12.61
N SER A 20 -14.73 -12.24 -12.98
CA SER A 20 -13.91 -12.94 -12.00
C SER A 20 -13.19 -11.86 -11.19
N ILE A 21 -13.61 -11.65 -9.95
CA ILE A 21 -12.80 -10.94 -8.96
C ILE A 21 -11.64 -11.90 -8.68
N ALA A 22 -10.63 -11.84 -9.56
CA ALA A 22 -9.34 -12.44 -9.34
C ALA A 22 -8.76 -11.73 -8.12
N ALA A 23 -8.98 -12.35 -6.95
CA ALA A 23 -8.41 -11.92 -5.71
C ALA A 23 -6.88 -11.94 -5.85
N GLN A 24 -6.30 -10.74 -5.92
CA GLN A 24 -4.93 -10.42 -5.58
C GLN A 24 -3.85 -11.28 -6.25
N GLU A 25 -3.39 -10.80 -7.41
CA GLU A 25 -2.03 -11.05 -7.86
C GLU A 25 -1.06 -10.28 -6.94
N MET A 26 -0.73 -10.87 -5.77
CA MET A 26 0.26 -10.32 -4.82
C MET A 26 1.70 -10.31 -5.37
N ALA A 27 1.93 -10.87 -6.56
CA ALA A 27 3.27 -11.03 -7.13
C ALA A 27 3.80 -9.78 -7.89
N SER A 28 2.97 -8.77 -8.14
CA SER A 28 3.38 -7.52 -8.81
C SER A 28 4.04 -6.51 -7.85
N GLY A 29 3.59 -6.46 -6.59
CA GLY A 29 4.03 -5.45 -5.62
C GLY A 29 5.49 -5.57 -5.12
N GLU A 30 6.15 -6.70 -5.37
CA GLU A 30 7.54 -6.93 -4.96
C GLU A 30 8.53 -6.55 -6.07
N ARG A 31 8.15 -6.77 -7.34
CA ARG A 31 8.94 -6.30 -8.51
C ARG A 31 8.81 -4.80 -8.72
N ASP A 32 7.63 -4.21 -8.47
CA ASP A 32 7.41 -2.77 -8.61
C ASP A 32 8.14 -1.96 -7.54
N ARG A 33 8.34 -2.52 -6.33
CA ARG A 33 9.11 -1.84 -5.27
C ARG A 33 10.58 -1.67 -5.64
N ALA A 34 11.21 -2.71 -6.20
CA ALA A 34 12.60 -2.62 -6.67
C ALA A 34 12.80 -1.65 -7.85
N THR A 35 11.73 -1.30 -8.57
CA THR A 35 11.80 -0.45 -9.77
C THR A 35 11.79 1.05 -9.46
N ASN A 36 11.34 1.47 -8.27
CA ASN A 36 11.19 2.89 -7.90
C ASN A 36 12.38 3.46 -7.12
N GLY A 37 13.51 2.76 -7.06
CA GLY A 37 14.73 3.22 -6.38
C GLY A 37 14.62 3.27 -4.86
N PHE A 38 13.65 2.60 -4.24
CA PHE A 38 13.57 2.45 -2.79
C PHE A 38 13.16 1.03 -2.39
N GLN A 39 13.48 0.64 -1.17
CA GLN A 39 13.08 -0.64 -0.59
C GLN A 39 12.26 -0.37 0.67
N LEU A 40 11.12 -1.05 0.80
CA LEU A 40 10.28 -1.00 2.00
C LEU A 40 10.26 -2.39 2.63
N GLY A 41 10.76 -2.50 3.85
CA GLY A 41 10.77 -3.73 4.61
C GLY A 41 9.45 -3.98 5.35
N GLN A 42 9.40 -5.13 6.02
CA GLN A 42 8.25 -5.52 6.82
C GLN A 42 8.21 -4.77 8.15
N ASN A 43 7.00 -4.52 8.65
CA ASN A 43 6.84 -3.93 9.97
C ASN A 43 7.19 -4.96 11.07
N TYR A 44 8.08 -4.60 11.99
CA TYR A 44 8.49 -5.45 13.10
C TYR A 44 8.68 -4.64 14.40
N PRO A 45 8.23 -5.16 15.55
CA PRO A 45 7.56 -6.44 15.72
C PRO A 45 6.04 -6.35 15.44
N ASN A 46 5.48 -7.41 14.86
CA ASN A 46 4.05 -7.61 14.57
C ASN A 46 3.82 -9.12 14.46
N PRO A 47 2.80 -9.76 15.08
CA PRO A 47 1.64 -9.21 15.82
C PRO A 47 1.82 -9.07 17.35
N PHE A 48 0.92 -8.30 17.99
CA PHE A 48 0.77 -8.06 19.46
C PHE A 48 1.77 -7.12 20.17
N ASN A 49 2.39 -6.17 19.47
CA ASN A 49 3.17 -5.11 20.12
C ASN A 49 2.46 -3.75 20.02
N PRO A 50 2.55 -2.90 21.06
CA PRO A 50 1.98 -1.55 21.04
C PRO A 50 2.67 -0.64 20.02
N GLU A 51 3.91 -0.98 19.64
CA GLU A 51 4.73 -0.24 18.69
C GLU A 51 5.37 -1.21 17.67
N THR A 52 5.50 -0.76 16.44
CA THR A 52 6.11 -1.50 15.33
C THR A 52 6.94 -0.54 14.49
N THR A 53 8.08 -0.99 13.96
CA THR A 53 8.99 -0.19 13.13
C THR A 53 8.97 -0.73 11.70
N ILE A 54 8.96 0.17 10.71
CA ILE A 54 8.99 -0.17 9.29
C ILE A 54 10.34 0.29 8.73
N PRO A 55 11.30 -0.62 8.48
CA PRO A 55 12.56 -0.24 7.86
C PRO A 55 12.34 0.09 6.39
N PHE A 56 13.06 1.09 5.88
CA PHE A 56 13.11 1.41 4.46
C PHE A 56 14.52 1.85 4.08
N ALA A 57 14.85 1.72 2.80
CA ALA A 57 16.10 2.18 2.22
C ALA A 57 15.83 2.97 0.93
N LEU A 58 16.63 4.01 0.69
CA LEU A 58 16.58 4.82 -0.52
C LEU A 58 17.82 4.52 -1.36
N GLY A 59 17.65 4.36 -2.66
CA GLY A 59 18.74 4.25 -3.62
C GLY A 59 19.42 5.60 -3.84
N GLU A 60 20.71 5.55 -4.21
CA GLU A 60 21.53 6.75 -4.44
C GLU A 60 20.96 7.64 -5.56
N GLU A 61 20.28 7.04 -6.54
CA GLU A 61 19.63 7.73 -7.65
C GLU A 61 18.53 8.71 -7.22
N LEU A 62 17.99 8.58 -6.00
CA LEU A 62 16.96 9.47 -5.47
C LEU A 62 17.56 10.79 -4.94
N PHE A 63 18.87 10.87 -4.74
CA PHE A 63 19.57 12.04 -4.21
C PHE A 63 20.12 12.92 -5.34
N VAL A 64 19.24 13.71 -5.96
CA VAL A 64 19.59 14.53 -7.13
C VAL A 64 20.26 15.84 -6.71
N ASP A 65 21.45 16.12 -7.26
CA ASP A 65 22.26 17.31 -6.97
C ASP A 65 22.61 17.48 -5.48
N GLY A 66 22.73 16.37 -4.73
CA GLY A 66 23.02 16.39 -3.29
C GLY A 66 21.84 16.82 -2.42
N ARG A 67 20.63 16.92 -2.99
CA ARG A 67 19.40 17.19 -2.22
C ARG A 67 18.83 15.88 -1.66
N PRO A 68 18.30 15.90 -0.42
CA PRO A 68 17.63 14.73 0.12
C PRO A 68 16.35 14.43 -0.67
N ALA A 69 15.99 13.15 -0.71
CA ALA A 69 14.73 12.72 -1.29
C ALA A 69 13.57 13.01 -0.32
N VAL A 70 12.44 13.46 -0.85
CA VAL A 70 11.22 13.68 -0.05
C VAL A 70 10.54 12.33 0.21
N VAL A 71 10.43 11.94 1.48
CA VAL A 71 9.86 10.65 1.90
C VAL A 71 8.46 10.81 2.44
N SER A 72 7.54 9.90 2.09
CA SER A 72 6.21 9.80 2.69
C SER A 72 5.85 8.34 2.93
N ILE A 73 5.43 8.02 4.17
CA ILE A 73 4.91 6.70 4.51
C ILE A 73 3.48 6.88 5.03
N ARG A 74 2.55 6.10 4.47
CA ARG A 74 1.12 6.17 4.79
C ARG A 74 0.63 4.78 5.16
N ILE A 75 -0.01 4.67 6.30
CA ILE A 75 -0.56 3.42 6.81
C ILE A 75 -2.05 3.39 6.50
N PHE A 76 -2.47 2.36 5.76
CA PHE A 76 -3.86 2.13 5.41
C PHE A 76 -4.39 0.89 6.11
N ASN A 77 -5.67 0.88 6.45
CA ASN A 77 -6.35 -0.35 6.87
C ASN A 77 -6.77 -1.20 5.66
N VAL A 78 -7.35 -2.37 5.91
CA VAL A 78 -7.82 -3.30 4.87
C VAL A 78 -8.95 -2.74 3.98
N LEU A 79 -9.62 -1.67 4.43
CA LEU A 79 -10.64 -0.94 3.67
C LEU A 79 -10.03 0.22 2.85
N ALA A 80 -8.70 0.27 2.72
CA ALA A 80 -7.94 1.33 2.06
C ALA A 80 -8.14 2.74 2.64
N GLN A 81 -8.51 2.84 3.93
CA GLN A 81 -8.61 4.11 4.63
C GLN A 81 -7.27 4.46 5.27
N LEU A 82 -6.82 5.70 5.09
CA LEU A 82 -5.63 6.21 5.77
C LEU A 82 -5.89 6.24 7.29
N ILE A 83 -5.06 5.54 8.05
CA ILE A 83 -5.17 5.48 9.50
C ILE A 83 -4.00 6.17 10.22
N ASN A 84 -2.82 6.29 9.59
CA ASN A 84 -1.70 6.96 10.22
C ASN A 84 -0.56 7.35 9.25
N HIS A 85 0.30 8.26 9.70
CA HIS A 85 1.66 8.47 9.21
C HIS A 85 2.63 8.07 10.34
N PRO A 86 3.65 7.22 10.09
CA PRO A 86 4.62 6.88 11.12
C PRO A 86 5.53 8.07 11.39
N VAL A 87 6.34 7.95 12.44
CA VAL A 87 7.37 8.93 12.79
C VAL A 87 8.75 8.39 12.46
N ALA A 88 9.67 9.28 12.07
CA ALA A 88 11.07 8.96 11.86
C ALA A 88 11.78 8.84 13.21
N LEU A 89 12.48 7.72 13.41
CA LEU A 89 13.25 7.45 14.63
C LEU A 89 14.65 8.08 14.62
N SER A 90 15.20 8.37 13.44
CA SER A 90 16.57 8.85 13.30
C SER A 90 16.68 9.83 12.14
N HIS A 91 16.09 11.02 12.30
CA HIS A 91 16.14 12.10 11.32
C HIS A 91 17.07 13.22 11.81
N PRO A 92 17.92 13.85 10.95
CA PRO A 92 18.84 14.92 11.36
C PRO A 92 18.15 16.09 12.07
N THR A 93 16.90 16.38 11.72
CA THR A 93 16.09 17.46 12.30
C THR A 93 15.54 17.12 13.69
N GLY A 94 15.52 15.84 14.07
CA GLY A 94 15.03 15.37 15.38
C GLY A 94 14.27 14.04 15.32
N GLU A 95 14.08 13.42 16.49
CA GLU A 95 13.27 12.22 16.63
C GLU A 95 11.76 12.52 16.62
N GLY A 96 10.95 11.59 16.15
CA GLY A 96 9.49 11.69 16.22
C GLY A 96 8.85 12.52 15.11
N MET A 97 9.62 12.94 14.09
CA MET A 97 9.09 13.74 12.98
C MET A 97 8.16 12.89 12.11
N PRO A 98 6.92 13.33 11.82
CA PRO A 98 6.02 12.60 10.93
C PRO A 98 6.64 12.38 9.55
N VAL A 99 6.53 11.16 9.02
CA VAL A 99 6.99 10.82 7.67
C VAL A 99 5.89 11.18 6.66
N ASP A 100 5.56 12.47 6.59
CA ASP A 100 4.71 13.08 5.57
C ASP A 100 5.49 14.21 4.91
N ARG A 101 6.01 13.94 3.70
CA ARG A 101 6.90 14.84 2.96
C ARG A 101 8.16 15.24 3.76
N LEU A 102 8.81 14.26 4.37
CA LEU A 102 10.03 14.45 5.14
C LEU A 102 11.25 14.59 4.21
N GLU A 103 12.07 15.63 4.40
CA GLU A 103 13.32 15.93 3.67
C GLU A 103 14.54 15.76 4.57
#